data_AF-A0A9D1IUS9-F1
#
_entry.id   AF-A0A9D1IUS9-F1
#
_cell.length_a   1.000
_cell.length_b   1.000
_cell.length_c   1.000
_cell.angle_alpha   90.00
_cell.angle_beta   90.00
_cell.angle_gamma   90.00
#
_symmetry.space_group_name_H-M   'P 1'
#
loop_
_entity.id
_entity.type
_entity.pdbx_description
1 polymer ?
#
loop_
_entity_poly.entity_id
_entity_poly.type
_entity_poly.pdbx_seq_one_letter_code
_entity_poly.pdbx_strand_id
1 'polypeptide(L)'
;MTTSSEPIQTPAFHHFEITLVLAGHTYKYETEATAKIFLPFVRFQFCYEDRIPEGEYVYTKLEPAGQQNRLTVSLNIRENTLSRDRLVDASLDDKETEHLLAELLYDTLVEFTGITPQWGMSTGIRPVKTMEKRLAAGDTMEQAEEYFRTRFHAGEKKIALCRTIVEQQRPILAKNRRESVSVYIAIPFCPSRCRYCSFVSHSTAGAKSKALLAEYLEKLLVEIRLLRDKIENNHLHLHTVYIGGGTPT
;
A
#
# COMPACT_ATOMS: atom_id res chain seq x y z
N MET A 1 -8.28 -46.28 10.80
CA MET A 1 -6.97 -45.67 10.49
C MET A 1 -7.26 -44.31 9.89
N THR A 2 -7.38 -43.30 10.74
CA THR A 2 -7.66 -41.90 10.37
C THR A 2 -6.39 -41.11 10.66
N THR A 3 -5.65 -40.75 9.62
CA THR A 3 -4.50 -39.84 9.72
C THR A 3 -5.03 -38.42 9.72
N SER A 4 -5.12 -37.82 10.90
CA SER A 4 -5.34 -36.39 11.08
C SER A 4 -4.11 -35.62 10.64
N SER A 5 -4.21 -34.86 9.55
CA SER A 5 -3.25 -33.83 9.18
C SER A 5 -3.50 -32.61 10.06
N GLU A 6 -2.71 -32.46 11.12
CA GLU A 6 -2.70 -31.23 11.91
C GLU A 6 -2.19 -30.06 11.04
N PRO A 7 -2.83 -28.88 11.08
CA PRO A 7 -2.28 -27.68 10.48
C PRO A 7 -1.00 -27.27 11.24
N ILE A 8 0.07 -27.02 10.50
CA ILE A 8 1.34 -26.52 11.03
C ILE A 8 1.05 -25.24 11.83
N GLN A 9 1.32 -25.30 13.14
CA GLN A 9 1.22 -24.15 14.04
C GLN A 9 2.06 -23.00 13.49
N THR A 10 1.48 -21.80 13.37
CA THR A 10 2.21 -20.56 13.04
C THR A 10 3.29 -20.30 14.11
N PRO A 11 4.60 -20.46 13.82
CA PRO A 11 5.62 -20.41 14.87
C PRO A 11 6.18 -18.99 15.00
N ALA A 12 6.27 -18.51 16.24
CA ALA A 12 6.90 -17.26 16.64
C ALA A 12 8.25 -17.03 15.93
N PHE A 13 8.44 -15.86 15.33
CA PHE A 13 9.67 -15.47 14.63
C PHE A 13 10.78 -15.22 15.67
N HIS A 14 11.72 -16.17 15.81
CA HIS A 14 12.83 -16.10 16.76
C HIS A 14 14.11 -15.42 16.21
N HIS A 15 14.13 -15.03 14.93
CA HIS A 15 15.17 -14.18 14.33
C HIS A 15 14.52 -12.88 13.84
N PHE A 16 14.98 -11.74 14.37
CA PHE A 16 14.41 -10.42 14.07
C PHE A 16 14.97 -9.78 12.78
N GLU A 17 16.04 -10.34 12.21
CA GLU A 17 16.73 -9.75 11.06
C GLU A 17 16.99 -10.81 9.96
N ILE A 18 16.56 -10.49 8.74
CA ILE A 18 16.78 -11.31 7.52
C ILE A 18 17.48 -10.42 6.48
N THR A 19 18.43 -10.97 5.74
CA THR A 19 19.09 -10.23 4.66
C THR A 19 18.27 -10.32 3.37
N LEU A 20 17.86 -9.18 2.83
CA LEU A 20 17.26 -9.04 1.51
C LEU A 20 18.36 -8.66 0.50
N VAL A 21 18.73 -9.59 -0.37
CA VAL A 21 19.76 -9.39 -1.40
C VAL A 21 19.10 -8.96 -2.70
N LEU A 22 19.56 -7.85 -3.29
CA LEU A 22 19.11 -7.29 -4.56
C LEU A 22 20.28 -7.29 -5.55
N ALA A 23 20.53 -8.44 -6.18
CA ALA A 23 21.68 -8.65 -7.04
C ALA A 23 21.37 -8.21 -8.49
N GLY A 24 22.06 -7.18 -8.98
CA GLY A 24 21.88 -6.72 -10.36
C GLY A 24 20.64 -5.85 -10.61
N HIS A 25 19.94 -5.40 -9.57
CA HIS A 25 18.80 -4.47 -9.69
C HIS A 25 18.64 -3.59 -8.43
N THR A 26 17.81 -2.56 -8.52
CA THR A 26 17.55 -1.59 -7.43
C THR A 26 16.10 -1.57 -6.95
N TYR A 27 15.32 -2.60 -7.32
CA TYR A 27 13.87 -2.79 -7.05
C TYR A 27 13.51 -3.02 -5.56
N LYS A 28 14.03 -2.18 -4.67
CA LYS A 28 13.93 -2.33 -3.21
C LYS A 28 12.49 -2.32 -2.71
N TYR A 29 11.69 -1.36 -3.17
CA TYR A 29 10.37 -1.11 -2.62
C TYR A 29 9.43 -2.31 -2.81
N GLU A 30 9.27 -2.78 -4.06
CA GLU A 30 8.37 -3.88 -4.36
C GLU A 30 8.87 -5.22 -3.79
N THR A 31 10.18 -5.45 -3.81
CA THR A 31 10.80 -6.66 -3.21
C THR A 31 10.55 -6.70 -1.70
N GLU A 32 10.83 -5.61 -0.99
CA GLU A 32 10.62 -5.50 0.46
C GLU A 32 9.13 -5.58 0.81
N ALA A 33 8.27 -4.88 0.06
CA ALA A 33 6.84 -4.87 0.31
C ALA A 33 6.24 -6.28 0.11
N THR A 34 6.65 -7.00 -0.93
CA THR A 34 6.24 -8.39 -1.18
C THR A 34 6.72 -9.30 -0.06
N ALA A 35 8.00 -9.24 0.34
CA ALA A 35 8.53 -10.07 1.42
C ALA A 35 7.80 -9.84 2.75
N LYS A 36 7.45 -8.59 3.08
CA LYS A 36 6.71 -8.22 4.30
C LYS A 36 5.31 -8.81 4.40
N ILE A 37 4.68 -9.18 3.27
CA ILE A 37 3.37 -9.84 3.29
C ILE A 37 3.47 -11.21 4.00
N PHE A 38 4.58 -11.91 3.80
CA PHE A 38 4.81 -13.28 4.29
C PHE A 38 5.66 -13.32 5.55
N LEU A 39 6.53 -12.33 5.73
CA LEU A 39 7.48 -12.23 6.84
C LEU A 39 7.17 -10.96 7.67
N PRO A 40 6.01 -10.91 8.35
CA PRO A 40 5.63 -9.75 9.13
C PRO A 40 6.55 -9.60 10.35
N PHE A 41 6.80 -8.34 10.74
CA PHE A 41 7.64 -7.99 11.90
C PHE A 41 9.14 -8.34 11.78
N VAL A 42 9.59 -8.82 10.63
CA VAL A 42 11.02 -8.96 10.31
C VAL A 42 11.60 -7.59 9.94
N ARG A 43 12.80 -7.30 10.44
CA ARG A 43 13.62 -6.17 9.97
C ARG A 43 14.55 -6.65 8.87
N PHE A 44 14.42 -6.08 7.68
CA PHE A 44 15.31 -6.42 6.57
C PHE A 44 16.61 -5.62 6.61
N GLN A 45 17.74 -6.32 6.50
CA GLN A 45 19.01 -5.72 6.10
C GLN A 45 19.16 -5.85 4.58
N PHE A 46 19.71 -4.84 3.91
CA PHE A 46 19.77 -4.83 2.45
C PHE A 46 21.22 -5.06 1.97
N CYS A 47 21.39 -5.96 1.00
CA CYS A 47 22.66 -6.21 0.34
C CYS A 47 22.47 -6.08 -1.18
N TYR A 48 23.38 -5.40 -1.87
CA TYR A 48 23.34 -5.20 -3.33
C TYR A 48 24.46 -5.94 -4.06
N GLU A 49 25.30 -6.65 -3.31
CA GLU A 49 26.36 -7.49 -3.87
C GLU A 49 25.77 -8.85 -4.26
N ASP A 50 26.17 -9.38 -5.41
CA ASP A 50 25.79 -10.72 -5.85
C ASP A 50 26.56 -11.77 -5.04
N ARG A 51 26.06 -12.03 -3.82
CA ARG A 51 26.60 -13.04 -2.91
C ARG A 51 25.49 -13.63 -2.05
N ILE A 52 25.69 -14.87 -1.64
CA ILE A 52 24.85 -15.51 -0.62
C ILE A 52 25.36 -15.08 0.77
N PRO A 53 24.55 -14.41 1.58
CA PRO A 53 24.95 -14.01 2.94
C PRO A 53 24.94 -15.21 3.89
N GLU A 54 25.65 -15.09 5.00
CA GLU A 54 25.52 -16.02 6.12
C GLU A 54 24.16 -15.82 6.82
N GLY A 55 23.53 -16.93 7.24
CA GLY A 55 22.24 -16.90 7.93
C GLY A 55 21.02 -16.86 7.02
N GLU A 56 19.92 -16.32 7.55
CA GLU A 56 18.63 -16.26 6.84
C GLU A 56 18.60 -15.15 5.79
N TYR A 57 18.10 -15.46 4.60
CA TYR A 57 18.02 -14.52 3.50
C TYR A 57 16.83 -14.72 2.57
N VAL A 58 16.50 -13.64 1.88
CA VAL A 58 15.68 -13.59 0.68
C VAL A 58 16.55 -12.96 -0.39
N TYR A 59 16.88 -13.72 -1.43
CA TYR A 59 17.78 -13.31 -2.50
C TYR A 59 16.97 -13.14 -3.78
N THR A 60 17.13 -11.99 -4.43
CA THR A 60 16.56 -11.71 -5.74
C THR A 60 17.67 -11.26 -6.68
N LYS A 61 17.63 -11.73 -7.93
CA LYS A 61 18.61 -11.39 -8.95
C LYS A 61 17.94 -11.05 -10.27
N LEU A 62 18.51 -10.06 -10.95
CA LEU A 62 18.29 -9.77 -12.36
C LEU A 62 19.64 -9.90 -13.08
N GLU A 63 19.74 -10.83 -14.03
CA GLU A 63 20.95 -10.98 -14.85
C GLU A 63 20.60 -10.97 -16.35
N PRO A 64 21.32 -10.19 -17.19
CA PRO A 64 21.16 -10.25 -18.63
C PRO A 64 21.58 -11.61 -19.20
N ALA A 65 20.77 -12.17 -20.08
CA ALA A 65 20.96 -13.48 -20.72
C ALA A 65 20.68 -13.39 -22.24
N GLY A 66 21.43 -12.54 -22.94
CA GLY A 66 21.28 -12.34 -24.38
C GLY A 66 20.05 -11.49 -24.73
N GLN A 67 19.09 -12.06 -25.46
CA GLN A 67 17.80 -11.41 -25.78
C GLN A 67 16.77 -11.52 -24.64
N GLN A 68 17.14 -12.15 -23.53
CA GLN A 68 16.31 -12.33 -22.35
C GLN A 68 17.05 -11.82 -21.12
N ASN A 69 16.29 -11.55 -20.07
CA ASN A 69 16.80 -11.37 -18.71
C ASN A 69 16.39 -12.59 -17.89
N ARG A 70 17.29 -13.10 -17.04
CA ARG A 70 16.95 -14.12 -16.04
C ARG A 70 16.66 -13.44 -14.71
N LEU A 71 15.48 -13.72 -14.19
CA LEU A 71 15.05 -13.39 -12.84
C LEU A 71 15.27 -14.61 -11.96
N THR A 72 15.90 -14.43 -10.81
CA THR A 72 16.12 -15.53 -9.85
C THR A 72 15.64 -15.11 -8.47
N VAL A 73 14.96 -16.01 -7.79
CA VAL A 73 14.62 -15.88 -6.36
C VAL A 73 15.18 -17.09 -5.63
N SER A 74 15.80 -16.86 -4.49
CA SER A 74 16.25 -17.91 -3.56
C SER A 74 15.94 -17.52 -2.13
N LEU A 75 15.38 -18.44 -1.37
CA LEU A 75 15.05 -18.28 0.03
C LEU A 75 15.92 -19.21 0.86
N ASN A 76 16.39 -18.74 2.01
CA ASN A 76 16.91 -19.56 3.09
C ASN A 76 16.36 -19.01 4.41
N ILE A 77 15.35 -19.67 4.96
CA ILE A 77 14.70 -19.24 6.20
C ILE A 77 14.50 -20.48 7.07
N ARG A 78 15.01 -20.46 8.29
CA ARG A 78 14.99 -21.59 9.24
C ARG A 78 15.51 -22.88 8.62
N GLU A 79 16.64 -22.79 7.92
CA GLU A 79 17.32 -23.91 7.26
C GLU A 79 16.53 -24.58 6.12
N ASN A 80 15.34 -24.05 5.79
CA ASN A 80 14.61 -24.47 4.60
C ASN A 80 14.96 -23.56 3.44
N THR A 81 15.21 -24.16 2.29
CA THR A 81 15.57 -23.45 1.07
C THR A 81 14.57 -23.72 -0.04
N LEU A 82 14.35 -22.69 -0.86
CA LEU A 82 13.56 -22.79 -2.07
C LEU A 82 14.11 -21.80 -3.09
N SER A 83 14.32 -22.26 -4.32
CA SER A 83 14.80 -21.40 -5.39
C SER A 83 13.98 -21.61 -6.66
N ARG A 84 13.75 -20.50 -7.38
CA ARG A 84 13.08 -20.48 -8.66
C ARG A 84 13.76 -19.46 -9.57
N ASP A 85 13.73 -19.74 -10.86
CA ASP A 85 14.16 -18.80 -11.90
C ASP A 85 13.11 -18.67 -13.01
N ARG A 86 13.14 -17.53 -13.70
CA ARG A 86 12.24 -17.21 -14.81
C ARG A 86 13.00 -16.40 -15.86
N LEU A 87 12.88 -16.78 -17.13
CA LEU A 87 13.37 -15.98 -18.25
C LEU A 87 12.27 -15.02 -18.70
N VAL A 88 12.62 -13.76 -18.90
CA VAL A 88 11.74 -12.70 -19.40
C VAL A 88 12.39 -11.99 -20.59
N ASP A 89 11.60 -11.34 -21.43
CA ASP A 89 12.12 -10.60 -22.58
C ASP A 89 13.00 -9.42 -22.12
N ALA A 90 14.19 -9.25 -22.71
CA ALA A 90 15.11 -8.18 -22.32
C ALA A 90 14.63 -6.78 -22.74
N SER A 91 13.62 -6.69 -23.62
CA SER A 91 13.02 -5.42 -24.07
C SER A 91 11.96 -4.87 -23.13
N LEU A 92 11.57 -5.62 -22.08
CA LEU A 92 10.63 -5.13 -21.07
C LEU A 92 11.20 -3.90 -20.37
N ASP A 93 10.31 -2.96 -20.06
CA ASP A 93 10.71 -1.81 -19.25
C ASP A 93 11.02 -2.22 -17.81
N ASP A 94 11.70 -1.32 -17.09
CA ASP A 94 12.11 -1.54 -15.71
C ASP A 94 10.93 -1.82 -14.76
N LYS A 95 9.76 -1.22 -15.00
CA LYS A 95 8.59 -1.40 -14.12
C LYS A 95 7.98 -2.78 -14.28
N GLU A 96 7.91 -3.26 -15.53
CA GLU A 96 7.38 -4.59 -15.78
C GLU A 96 8.38 -5.67 -15.34
N THR A 97 9.68 -5.44 -15.54
CA THR A 97 10.72 -6.33 -15.01
C THR A 97 10.70 -6.38 -13.47
N GLU A 98 10.60 -5.23 -12.80
CA GLU A 98 10.44 -5.13 -11.34
C GLU A 98 9.21 -5.93 -10.86
N HIS A 99 8.09 -5.77 -11.55
CA HIS A 99 6.88 -6.50 -11.19
C HIS A 99 7.03 -8.01 -11.35
N LEU A 100 7.57 -8.49 -12.47
CA LEU A 100 7.74 -9.92 -12.72
C LEU A 100 8.71 -10.55 -11.72
N LEU A 101 9.71 -9.80 -11.26
CA LEU A 101 10.59 -10.25 -10.17
C LEU A 101 9.84 -10.32 -8.84
N ALA A 102 9.04 -9.31 -8.52
CA ALA A 102 8.18 -9.34 -7.33
C ALA A 102 7.14 -10.48 -7.41
N GLU A 103 6.65 -10.81 -8.60
CA GLU A 103 5.70 -11.92 -8.81
C GLU A 103 6.39 -13.26 -8.60
N LEU A 104 7.58 -13.45 -9.17
CA LEU A 104 8.40 -14.63 -8.91
C LEU A 104 8.68 -14.79 -7.41
N LEU A 105 8.97 -13.69 -6.70
CA LEU A 105 9.17 -13.70 -5.26
C LEU A 105 7.88 -14.08 -4.50
N TYR A 106 6.75 -13.49 -4.89
CA TYR A 106 5.44 -13.79 -4.31
C TYR A 106 5.11 -15.28 -4.46
N ASP A 107 5.20 -15.83 -5.67
CA ASP A 107 4.91 -17.24 -5.95
C ASP A 107 5.82 -18.17 -5.13
N THR A 108 7.10 -17.82 -5.03
CA THR A 108 8.08 -18.57 -4.23
C THR A 108 7.72 -18.54 -2.74
N LEU A 109 7.30 -17.39 -2.21
CA LEU A 109 6.89 -17.25 -0.81
C LEU A 109 5.54 -17.91 -0.50
N VAL A 110 4.60 -17.94 -1.45
CA VAL A 110 3.34 -18.70 -1.32
C VAL A 110 3.65 -20.19 -1.16
N GLU A 111 4.51 -20.74 -2.03
CA GLU A 111 4.92 -22.15 -1.90
C GLU A 111 5.69 -22.39 -0.60
N PHE A 112 6.64 -21.53 -0.27
CA PHE A 112 7.50 -21.67 0.91
C PHE A 112 6.71 -21.62 2.22
N THR A 113 5.72 -20.74 2.32
CA THR A 113 4.96 -20.51 3.57
C THR A 113 3.63 -21.25 3.61
N GLY A 114 3.09 -21.69 2.47
CA GLY A 114 1.74 -22.23 2.34
C GLY A 114 0.63 -21.17 2.53
N ILE A 115 0.97 -19.89 2.62
CA ILE A 115 0.02 -18.80 2.83
C ILE A 115 -0.36 -18.18 1.48
N THR A 116 -1.66 -17.96 1.26
CA THR A 116 -2.14 -17.19 0.10
C THR A 116 -2.86 -15.92 0.57
N PRO A 117 -2.20 -14.74 0.49
CA PRO A 117 -2.79 -13.47 0.87
C PRO A 117 -4.05 -13.15 0.04
N GLN A 118 -5.12 -12.70 0.69
CA GLN A 118 -6.40 -12.43 0.01
C GLN A 118 -6.30 -11.28 -1.02
N TRP A 119 -5.38 -10.34 -0.82
CA TRP A 119 -5.08 -9.25 -1.77
C TRP A 119 -3.92 -9.59 -2.72
N GLY A 120 -3.40 -10.82 -2.64
CA GLY A 120 -2.19 -11.27 -3.28
C GLY A 120 -1.03 -10.28 -3.13
N MET A 121 -0.45 -9.85 -4.25
CA MET A 121 0.68 -8.93 -4.34
C MET A 121 0.32 -7.45 -4.14
N SER A 122 -0.95 -7.11 -3.90
CA SER A 122 -1.32 -5.69 -3.78
C SER A 122 -0.79 -5.08 -2.48
N THR A 123 0.25 -4.25 -2.58
CA THR A 123 0.94 -3.58 -1.46
C THR A 123 0.41 -2.17 -1.17
N GLY A 124 -0.48 -1.64 -2.01
CA GLY A 124 -1.03 -0.28 -1.92
C GLY A 124 -2.26 -0.14 -1.01
N ILE A 125 -2.41 1.02 -0.36
CA ILE A 125 -3.50 1.30 0.60
C ILE A 125 -4.91 1.42 -0.02
N ARG A 126 -5.03 1.62 -1.33
CA ARG A 126 -6.33 1.89 -2.01
C ARG A 126 -6.46 1.09 -3.30
N PRO A 127 -6.68 -0.25 -3.23
CA PRO A 127 -6.82 -1.10 -4.40
C PRO A 127 -7.95 -0.65 -5.34
N VAL A 128 -9.03 -0.12 -4.78
CA VAL A 128 -10.17 0.48 -5.53
C VAL A 128 -9.71 1.49 -6.59
N LYS A 129 -8.66 2.28 -6.32
CA LYS A 129 -8.14 3.27 -7.28
C LYS A 129 -7.54 2.61 -8.53
N THR A 130 -6.97 1.42 -8.40
CA THR A 130 -6.43 0.67 -9.54
C THR A 130 -7.56 0.20 -10.44
N MET A 131 -8.65 -0.32 -9.86
CA MET A 131 -9.85 -0.71 -10.62
C MET A 131 -10.47 0.49 -11.34
N GLU A 132 -10.63 1.64 -10.67
CA GLU A 132 -11.12 2.88 -11.28
C GLU A 132 -10.24 3.35 -12.45
N LYS A 133 -8.91 3.28 -12.32
CA LYS A 133 -7.98 3.65 -13.40
C LYS A 133 -8.16 2.78 -14.64
N ARG A 134 -8.36 1.47 -14.46
CA ARG A 134 -8.60 0.53 -15.57
C ARG A 134 -9.91 0.87 -16.28
N LEU A 135 -10.98 1.07 -15.52
CA LEU A 135 -12.28 1.47 -16.07
C LEU A 135 -12.21 2.82 -16.80
N ALA A 136 -11.47 3.79 -16.27
CA ALA A 136 -11.23 5.08 -16.93
C ALA A 136 -10.37 4.97 -18.20
N ALA A 137 -9.53 3.94 -18.30
CA ALA A 137 -8.74 3.63 -19.50
C ALA A 137 -9.53 2.85 -20.57
N GLY A 138 -10.81 2.51 -20.30
CA GLY A 138 -11.70 1.86 -21.25
C GLY A 138 -12.00 0.38 -20.98
N ASP A 139 -11.45 -0.19 -19.92
CA ASP A 139 -11.77 -1.57 -19.54
C ASP A 139 -13.24 -1.73 -19.14
N THR A 140 -13.79 -2.91 -19.43
CA THR A 140 -14.99 -3.43 -18.77
C THR A 140 -14.71 -3.80 -17.32
N MET A 141 -15.76 -3.96 -16.51
CA MET A 141 -15.59 -4.41 -15.11
C MET A 141 -14.92 -5.78 -15.07
N GLU A 142 -15.29 -6.68 -15.96
CA GLU A 142 -14.76 -8.04 -16.05
C GLU A 142 -13.26 -8.05 -16.37
N GLN A 143 -12.82 -7.18 -17.29
CA GLN A 143 -11.39 -7.00 -17.59
C GLN A 143 -10.62 -6.39 -16.42
N ALA A 144 -11.22 -5.43 -15.70
CA ALA A 144 -10.61 -4.85 -14.53
C ALA A 144 -10.49 -5.88 -13.38
N GLU A 145 -11.46 -6.77 -13.20
CA GLU A 145 -11.37 -7.87 -12.25
C GLU A 145 -10.32 -8.91 -12.66
N GLU A 146 -10.28 -9.27 -13.95
CA GLU A 146 -9.29 -10.20 -14.47
C GLU A 146 -7.86 -9.68 -14.30
N TYR A 147 -7.68 -8.37 -14.45
CA TYR A 147 -6.42 -7.72 -14.13
C TYR A 147 -6.04 -7.94 -12.66
N PHE A 148 -6.98 -7.90 -11.71
CA PHE A 148 -6.65 -8.20 -10.31
C PHE A 148 -6.32 -9.67 -10.06
N ARG A 149 -7.00 -10.60 -10.73
CA ARG A 149 -6.73 -12.05 -10.62
C ARG A 149 -5.33 -12.38 -11.11
N THR A 150 -4.97 -11.84 -12.28
CA THR A 150 -3.73 -12.18 -12.97
C THR A 150 -2.55 -11.35 -12.47
N ARG A 151 -2.68 -10.02 -12.42
CA ARG A 151 -1.57 -9.12 -12.10
C ARG A 151 -1.23 -9.05 -10.61
N PHE A 152 -2.20 -9.32 -9.75
CA PHE A 152 -2.01 -9.24 -8.30
C PHE A 152 -2.30 -10.53 -7.56
N HIS A 153 -2.76 -11.60 -8.22
CA HIS A 153 -3.15 -12.84 -7.52
C HIS A 153 -4.20 -12.60 -6.42
N ALA A 154 -5.07 -11.59 -6.61
CA ALA A 154 -6.06 -11.23 -5.61
C ALA A 154 -7.21 -12.26 -5.60
N GLY A 155 -7.70 -12.60 -4.41
CA GLY A 155 -8.81 -13.54 -4.25
C GLY A 155 -10.16 -12.93 -4.62
N GLU A 156 -11.08 -13.75 -5.14
CA GLU A 156 -12.41 -13.34 -5.60
C GLU A 156 -13.19 -12.49 -4.59
N LYS A 157 -13.10 -12.81 -3.30
CA LYS A 157 -13.78 -12.03 -2.24
C LYS A 157 -13.31 -10.57 -2.19
N LYS A 158 -12.02 -10.33 -2.42
CA LYS A 158 -11.44 -8.97 -2.41
C LYS A 158 -11.72 -8.24 -3.72
N ILE A 159 -11.71 -8.95 -4.83
CA ILE A 159 -12.11 -8.43 -6.14
C ILE A 159 -13.57 -7.98 -6.11
N ALA A 160 -14.49 -8.82 -5.63
CA ALA A 160 -15.91 -8.48 -5.48
C ALA A 160 -16.14 -7.29 -4.54
N LEU A 161 -15.34 -7.17 -3.46
CA LEU A 161 -15.37 -6.01 -2.59
C LEU A 161 -14.94 -4.74 -3.34
N CYS A 162 -13.87 -4.79 -4.12
CA CYS A 162 -13.46 -3.67 -4.97
C CYS A 162 -14.56 -3.28 -5.96
N ARG A 163 -15.15 -4.24 -6.68
CA ARG A 163 -16.30 -4.00 -7.58
C ARG A 163 -17.41 -3.25 -6.86
N THR A 164 -17.85 -3.78 -5.72
CA THR A 164 -18.92 -3.17 -4.91
C THR A 164 -18.60 -1.72 -4.55
N ILE A 165 -17.38 -1.45 -4.08
CA ILE A 165 -16.97 -0.09 -3.70
C ILE A 165 -16.95 0.84 -4.92
N VAL A 166 -16.42 0.39 -6.05
CA VAL A 166 -16.40 1.16 -7.31
C VAL A 166 -17.82 1.48 -7.77
N GLU A 167 -18.71 0.50 -7.82
CA GLU A 167 -20.11 0.69 -8.22
C GLU A 167 -20.85 1.71 -7.35
N GLN A 168 -20.55 1.75 -6.04
CA GLN A 168 -21.11 2.75 -5.12
C GLN A 168 -20.43 4.13 -5.25
N GLN A 169 -19.12 4.16 -5.50
CA GLN A 169 -18.36 5.42 -5.61
C GLN A 169 -18.62 6.15 -6.92
N ARG A 170 -18.69 5.45 -8.06
CA ARG A 170 -18.86 6.06 -9.39
C ARG A 170 -20.02 7.06 -9.48
N PRO A 171 -21.26 6.77 -9.03
CA PRO A 171 -22.35 7.74 -9.11
C PRO A 171 -22.14 8.96 -8.18
N ILE A 172 -21.40 8.81 -7.09
CA ILE A 172 -21.05 9.93 -6.20
C ILE A 172 -19.99 10.79 -6.87
N LEU A 173 -18.94 10.17 -7.41
CA LEU A 173 -17.84 10.86 -8.08
C LEU A 173 -18.29 11.53 -9.38
N ALA A 174 -19.26 10.96 -10.10
CA ALA A 174 -19.84 11.54 -11.31
C ALA A 174 -20.59 12.86 -11.05
N LYS A 175 -20.95 13.16 -9.80
CA LYS A 175 -21.51 14.47 -9.42
C LYS A 175 -20.46 15.57 -9.36
N ASN A 176 -19.17 15.21 -9.25
CA ASN A 176 -18.09 16.18 -9.26
C ASN A 176 -17.95 16.78 -10.65
N ARG A 177 -17.82 18.11 -10.68
CA ARG A 177 -17.51 18.89 -11.87
C ARG A 177 -16.07 19.36 -11.78
N ARG A 178 -15.51 19.84 -12.88
CA ARG A 178 -14.14 20.39 -12.91
C ARG A 178 -13.97 21.55 -11.92
N GLU A 179 -15.04 22.30 -11.70
CA GLU A 179 -15.11 23.46 -10.81
C GLU A 179 -15.44 23.07 -9.35
N SER A 180 -15.64 21.78 -9.06
CA SER A 180 -16.00 21.33 -7.71
C SER A 180 -14.81 21.40 -6.75
N VAL A 181 -15.03 21.99 -5.58
CA VAL A 181 -14.05 22.09 -4.47
C VAL A 181 -14.65 21.47 -3.22
N SER A 182 -13.80 20.80 -2.44
CA SER A 182 -14.11 20.40 -1.07
C SER A 182 -13.21 21.15 -0.10
N VAL A 183 -13.78 21.60 1.02
CA VAL A 183 -13.06 22.35 2.05
C VAL A 183 -12.89 21.47 3.27
N TYR A 184 -11.65 21.35 3.74
CA TYR A 184 -11.32 20.72 5.01
C TYR A 184 -10.91 21.78 6.03
N ILE A 185 -11.55 21.80 7.19
CA ILE A 185 -11.23 22.67 8.31
C ILE A 185 -10.62 21.81 9.42
N ALA A 186 -9.35 22.06 9.72
CA ALA A 186 -8.62 21.35 10.77
C ALA A 186 -8.69 22.12 12.09
N ILE A 187 -9.42 21.59 13.07
CA ILE A 187 -9.51 22.10 14.45
C ILE A 187 -8.35 21.51 15.26
N PRO A 188 -7.34 22.28 15.67
CA PRO A 188 -6.13 21.73 16.28
C PRO A 188 -6.23 21.59 17.81
N PHE A 189 -7.42 21.39 18.35
CA PHE A 189 -7.67 21.39 19.80
C PHE A 189 -8.27 20.07 20.25
N CYS A 190 -7.81 19.54 21.38
CA CYS A 190 -8.39 18.36 22.03
C CYS A 190 -8.60 18.64 23.53
N PRO A 191 -9.56 18.00 24.20
CA PRO A 191 -9.64 17.99 25.67
C PRO A 191 -8.34 17.49 26.32
N SER A 192 -7.73 16.47 25.70
CA SER A 192 -6.42 15.92 26.09
C SER A 192 -5.70 15.35 24.87
N ARG A 193 -4.37 15.24 24.94
CA ARG A 193 -3.58 14.61 23.86
C ARG A 193 -3.36 13.13 24.15
N CYS A 194 -3.85 12.26 23.27
CA CYS A 194 -3.62 10.82 23.37
C CYS A 194 -2.13 10.48 23.19
N ARG A 195 -1.62 9.47 23.90
CA ARG A 195 -0.19 9.08 23.86
C ARG A 195 0.30 8.67 22.48
N TYR A 196 -0.58 8.06 21.68
CA TYR A 196 -0.30 7.61 20.31
C TYR A 196 -0.60 8.70 19.26
N CYS A 197 -1.10 9.87 19.65
CA CYS A 197 -1.52 10.89 18.70
C CYS A 197 -0.32 11.58 18.04
N SER A 198 -0.20 11.38 16.72
CA SER A 198 0.75 12.05 15.82
C SER A 198 0.19 13.31 15.16
N PHE A 199 -1.11 13.60 15.32
CA PHE A 199 -1.72 14.82 14.78
C PHE A 199 -1.32 16.05 15.60
N VAL A 200 -1.13 17.17 14.89
CA VAL A 200 -0.90 18.49 15.50
C VAL A 200 -2.15 18.87 16.30
N SER A 201 -2.06 18.80 17.62
CA SER A 201 -3.16 19.05 18.54
C SER A 201 -2.68 19.68 19.84
N HIS A 202 -3.47 20.63 20.36
CA HIS A 202 -3.23 21.36 21.60
C HIS A 202 -4.30 21.00 22.63
N SER A 203 -3.87 20.77 23.87
CA SER A 203 -4.81 20.50 24.97
C SER A 203 -5.57 21.77 25.37
N THR A 204 -6.90 21.67 25.52
CA THR A 204 -7.77 22.77 25.98
C THR A 204 -7.87 22.90 27.50
N ALA A 205 -7.18 22.03 28.26
CA ALA A 205 -7.30 21.96 29.72
C ALA A 205 -6.82 23.21 30.48
N GLY A 206 -6.03 24.08 29.87
CA GLY A 206 -5.48 25.30 30.49
C GLY A 206 -6.21 26.58 30.10
N ALA A 207 -6.22 27.59 30.99
CA ALA A 207 -6.82 28.91 30.71
C ALA A 207 -6.19 29.61 29.49
N LYS A 208 -4.87 29.45 29.27
CA LYS A 208 -4.16 29.93 28.08
C LYS A 208 -4.70 29.30 26.78
N SER A 209 -5.06 28.02 26.82
CA SER A 209 -5.61 27.31 25.67
C SER A 209 -7.03 27.77 25.30
N LYS A 210 -7.83 28.21 26.28
CA LYS A 210 -9.17 28.78 26.02
C LYS A 210 -9.09 30.13 25.31
N ALA A 211 -8.15 30.99 25.69
CA ALA A 211 -7.91 32.26 24.99
C ALA A 211 -7.44 32.02 23.54
N LEU A 212 -6.53 31.07 23.34
CA LEU A 212 -6.07 30.66 22.00
C LEU A 212 -7.19 30.07 21.14
N LEU A 213 -8.13 29.33 21.73
CA LEU A 213 -9.31 28.82 21.00
C LEU A 213 -10.18 29.95 20.48
N ALA A 214 -10.47 30.96 21.32
CA ALA A 214 -11.26 32.12 20.92
C ALA A 214 -10.58 32.88 19.78
N GLU A 215 -9.28 33.18 19.92
CA GLU A 215 -8.50 33.85 18.89
C GLU A 215 -8.44 33.03 17.59
N TYR A 216 -8.20 31.72 17.69
CA TYR A 216 -8.21 30.82 16.54
C TYR A 216 -9.55 30.87 15.79
N LEU A 217 -10.67 30.82 16.49
CA LEU A 217 -12.00 30.88 15.86
C LEU A 217 -12.23 32.22 15.15
N GLU A 218 -11.80 33.33 15.74
CA GLU A 218 -11.88 34.64 15.09
C GLU A 218 -11.06 34.68 13.79
N LYS A 219 -9.83 34.17 13.81
CA LYS A 219 -8.97 34.11 12.61
C LYS A 219 -9.50 33.14 11.57
N LEU A 220 -10.01 31.98 11.99
CA LEU A 220 -10.63 30.99 11.11
C LEU A 220 -11.83 31.59 10.38
N LEU A 221 -12.67 32.38 11.06
CA LEU A 221 -13.80 33.06 10.41
C LEU A 221 -13.34 34.09 9.37
N VAL A 222 -12.22 34.78 9.60
CA VAL A 222 -11.62 35.66 8.59
C VAL A 222 -11.13 34.85 7.40
N GLU A 223 -10.43 33.74 7.63
CA GLU A 223 -9.94 32.87 6.56
C GLU A 223 -11.08 32.26 5.73
N ILE A 224 -12.16 31.83 6.38
CA ILE A 224 -13.36 31.31 5.69
C ILE A 224 -13.97 32.37 4.76
N ARG A 225 -14.02 33.64 5.18
CA ARG A 225 -14.51 34.74 4.32
C ARG A 225 -13.59 34.94 3.11
N LEU A 226 -12.28 34.97 3.33
CA LEU A 226 -11.30 35.08 2.23
C LEU A 226 -11.37 33.88 1.27
N LEU A 227 -11.60 32.68 1.79
CA LEU A 227 -11.76 31.47 0.99
C LEU A 227 -13.06 31.51 0.18
N ARG A 228 -14.17 31.97 0.77
CA ARG A 228 -15.43 32.20 0.04
C ARG A 228 -15.20 33.13 -1.14
N ASP A 229 -14.57 34.28 -0.91
CA ASP A 229 -14.31 35.26 -1.97
C ASP A 229 -13.46 34.64 -3.10
N LYS A 230 -12.47 33.80 -2.76
CA LYS A 230 -11.71 33.04 -3.77
C LYS A 230 -12.56 32.04 -4.53
N ILE A 231 -13.43 31.29 -3.86
CA ILE A 231 -14.33 30.32 -4.50
C ILE A 231 -15.25 31.03 -5.50
N GLU A 232 -15.86 32.14 -5.09
CA GLU A 232 -16.75 32.94 -5.94
C GLU A 232 -16.02 33.56 -7.14
N ASN A 233 -14.87 34.22 -6.90
CA ASN A 233 -14.08 34.87 -7.95
C ASN A 233 -13.51 33.90 -9.00
N ASN A 234 -13.31 32.63 -8.63
CA ASN A 234 -12.84 31.59 -9.55
C ASN A 234 -14.00 30.75 -10.14
N HIS A 235 -15.26 31.14 -9.90
CA HIS A 235 -16.45 30.42 -10.33
C HIS A 235 -16.46 28.95 -9.90
N LEU A 236 -15.90 28.68 -8.72
CA LEU A 236 -15.81 27.35 -8.17
C LEU A 236 -17.11 26.98 -7.41
N HIS A 237 -17.43 25.70 -7.41
CA HIS A 237 -18.61 25.15 -6.75
C HIS A 237 -18.20 24.39 -5.48
N LEU A 238 -18.54 24.92 -4.30
CA LEU A 238 -18.33 24.22 -3.04
C LEU A 238 -19.23 22.98 -2.97
N HIS A 239 -18.62 21.80 -2.94
CA HIS A 239 -19.34 20.52 -2.91
C HIS A 239 -19.48 19.95 -1.49
N THR A 240 -18.39 19.98 -0.71
CA THR A 240 -18.33 19.37 0.61
C THR A 240 -17.54 20.24 1.57
N VAL A 241 -17.99 20.32 2.83
CA VAL A 241 -17.20 20.85 3.95
C VAL A 241 -17.01 19.73 4.96
N TYR A 242 -15.76 19.45 5.31
CA TYR A 242 -15.40 18.49 6.36
C TYR A 242 -14.66 19.24 7.47
N ILE A 243 -15.11 19.08 8.71
CA ILE A 243 -14.47 19.68 9.89
C ILE A 243 -13.90 18.53 10.72
N GLY A 244 -12.58 18.49 10.85
CA GLY A 244 -11.85 17.43 11.54
C GLY A 244 -10.66 17.99 12.32
N GLY A 245 -9.70 17.15 12.68
CA GLY A 245 -8.52 17.55 13.46
C GLY A 245 -8.51 16.87 14.83
N GLY A 246 -8.17 17.63 15.87
CA GLY A 246 -8.20 17.19 17.24
C GLY A 246 -9.58 16.71 17.69
N THR A 247 -10.41 17.61 18.17
CA THR A 247 -11.78 17.32 18.61
C THR A 247 -12.65 18.51 18.23
N PRO A 248 -13.27 18.49 17.03
CA PRO A 248 -14.14 19.56 16.57
C PRO A 248 -15.36 19.83 17.46
N THR A 249 -15.87 18.79 18.12
CA THR A 249 -17.01 18.84 19.06
C THR A 249 -16.60 19.39 20.42
#